data_AF-A0A6J1VUP8-F1
#
_entry.id   AF-A0A6J1VUP8-F1
#
_cell.length_a   1.000
_cell.length_b   1.000
_cell.length_c   1.000
_cell.angle_alpha   90.00
_cell.angle_beta   90.00
_cell.angle_gamma   90.00
#
_symmetry.space_group_name_H-M   'P 1'
#
loop_
_entity.id
_entity.type
_entity.pdbx_description
1 polymer ?
#
loop_
_entity_poly.entity_id
_entity_poly.type
_entity_poly.pdbx_seq_one_letter_code
_entity_poly.pdbx_strand_id
1 'polypeptide(L)'
;MTWRSNKHDINICHMKGKHEAECRNFIKVLLLRNDNVLFVCGTNAFNPVCSDYSMDYLEPMGDNISGMARCPYDPKHANVGLFTGGMLFTATVTDFLAIDAVIYRSLGDNPTLRTVKHDSKWFK
;
A
#
# COMPACT_ATOMS: atom_id res chain seq x y z
N MET A 1 14.84 7.70 7.15
CA MET A 1 14.08 7.29 5.95
C MET A 1 13.55 8.50 5.18
N THR A 2 13.86 8.65 3.89
CA THR A 2 13.20 9.61 2.98
C THR A 2 12.75 8.86 1.73
N TRP A 3 11.44 8.83 1.44
CA TRP A 3 10.90 8.11 0.29
C TRP A 3 9.88 8.97 -0.47
N ARG A 4 10.35 9.67 -1.50
CA ARG A 4 9.54 10.58 -2.32
C ARG A 4 9.04 9.89 -3.59
N SER A 5 7.86 10.28 -4.06
CA SER A 5 7.39 9.91 -5.40
C SER A 5 8.32 10.46 -6.47
N ASN A 6 8.53 9.69 -7.53
CA ASN A 6 9.26 10.16 -8.69
C ASN A 6 8.39 11.15 -9.51
N LYS A 7 9.03 11.91 -10.40
CA LYS A 7 8.32 12.92 -11.23
C LYS A 7 7.26 12.31 -12.14
N HIS A 8 7.46 11.08 -12.60
CA HIS A 8 6.54 10.40 -13.50
C HIS A 8 5.20 10.09 -12.81
N ASP A 9 5.24 9.49 -11.62
CA ASP A 9 4.05 9.20 -10.81
C ASP A 9 3.29 10.49 -10.44
N ILE A 10 4.02 11.54 -10.04
CA ILE A 10 3.44 12.84 -9.71
C ILE A 10 2.72 13.42 -10.94
N ASN A 11 3.35 13.40 -12.11
CA ASN A 11 2.73 13.90 -13.34
C ASN A 11 1.47 13.11 -13.70
N ILE A 12 1.48 11.79 -13.58
CA ILE A 12 0.29 10.94 -13.80
C ILE A 12 -0.82 11.29 -12.83
N CYS A 13 -0.50 11.48 -11.55
CA CYS A 13 -1.46 11.87 -10.52
C CYS A 13 -2.18 13.18 -10.89
N HIS A 14 -1.42 14.18 -11.34
CA HIS A 14 -1.96 15.45 -11.81
C HIS A 14 -2.80 15.30 -13.08
N MET A 15 -2.36 14.51 -14.07
CA MET A 15 -3.13 14.23 -15.28
C MET A 15 -4.48 13.57 -14.98
N LYS A 16 -4.57 12.82 -13.87
CA LYS A 16 -5.82 12.24 -13.36
C LYS A 16 -6.67 13.22 -12.52
N GLY A 17 -6.29 14.49 -12.44
CA GLY A 17 -7.08 15.56 -11.83
C GLY A 17 -6.95 15.70 -10.31
N LYS A 18 -5.92 15.11 -9.68
CA LYS A 18 -5.69 15.24 -8.22
C LYS A 18 -4.95 16.53 -7.88
N HIS A 19 -5.17 17.02 -6.66
CA HIS A 19 -4.53 18.25 -6.19
C HIS A 19 -3.03 18.05 -5.91
N GLU A 20 -2.23 19.10 -6.08
CA GLU A 20 -0.77 19.04 -5.86
C GLU A 20 -0.37 18.59 -4.46
N ALA A 21 -1.14 18.99 -3.45
CA ALA A 21 -0.91 18.56 -2.08
C ALA A 21 -1.10 17.04 -1.91
N GLU A 22 -1.95 16.41 -2.72
CA GLU A 22 -2.29 14.98 -2.63
C GLU A 22 -1.37 14.09 -3.48
N CYS A 23 -0.71 14.66 -4.50
CA CYS A 23 0.23 13.96 -5.37
C CYS A 23 1.63 13.82 -4.76
N ARG A 24 1.69 13.22 -3.56
CA ARG A 24 2.93 12.92 -2.83
C ARG A 24 2.90 11.47 -2.33
N ASN A 25 4.03 11.00 -1.80
CA ASN A 25 4.09 9.71 -1.12
C ASN A 25 3.74 9.88 0.36
N PHE A 26 2.53 9.47 0.74
CA PHE A 26 2.10 9.45 2.14
C PHE A 26 2.24 8.02 2.67
N ILE A 27 3.03 7.83 3.73
CA ILE A 27 3.19 6.52 4.36
C ILE A 27 1.91 6.15 5.09
N LYS A 28 1.34 4.98 4.77
CA LYS A 28 0.05 4.51 5.30
C LYS A 28 0.14 3.11 5.92
N VAL A 29 1.23 2.39 5.66
CA VAL A 29 1.55 1.11 6.30
C VAL A 29 3.00 1.19 6.76
N LEU A 30 3.23 0.89 8.03
CA LEU A 30 4.55 0.77 8.63
C LEU A 30 4.44 -0.35 9.67
N LEU A 31 4.99 -1.52 9.34
CA LEU A 31 4.85 -2.72 10.14
C LEU A 31 6.20 -3.38 10.35
N LEU A 32 6.43 -3.97 11.52
CA LEU A 32 7.55 -4.88 11.72
C LEU A 32 7.25 -6.19 11.00
N ARG A 33 8.06 -6.56 10.02
CA ARG A 33 7.92 -7.83 9.29
C ARG A 33 8.62 -8.97 10.02
N ASN A 34 9.80 -8.67 10.56
CA ASN A 34 10.59 -9.49 11.49
C ASN A 34 11.49 -8.54 12.29
N ASP A 35 12.29 -9.08 13.21
CA ASP A 35 13.05 -8.31 14.20
C ASP A 35 13.90 -7.17 13.62
N ASN A 36 14.36 -7.28 12.37
CA ASN A 36 15.28 -6.30 11.76
C ASN A 36 14.74 -5.67 10.47
N VAL A 37 13.50 -5.97 10.07
CA VAL A 37 12.92 -5.51 8.80
C VAL A 37 11.58 -4.83 9.02
N LEU A 38 11.47 -3.59 8.55
CA LEU A 38 10.24 -2.83 8.44
C LEU A 38 9.63 -3.03 7.05
N PHE A 39 8.36 -3.38 6.98
CA PHE A 39 7.59 -3.32 5.74
C PHE A 39 6.83 -2.00 5.69
N VAL A 40 7.11 -1.21 4.66
CA VAL A 40 6.56 0.15 4.52
C VAL A 40 5.81 0.27 3.21
N CYS A 41 4.59 0.82 3.26
CA CYS A 41 3.87 1.20 2.05
C CYS A 41 3.44 2.67 2.11
N GLY A 42 3.45 3.30 0.94
CA GLY A 42 2.91 4.63 0.77
C GLY A 42 2.04 4.76 -0.47
N THR A 43 1.22 5.81 -0.47
CA THR A 43 0.26 6.14 -1.55
C THR A 43 0.95 6.43 -2.87
N ASN A 44 2.21 6.88 -2.83
CA ASN A 44 3.06 7.25 -3.95
C ASN A 44 2.30 7.98 -5.08
N ALA A 45 1.72 9.13 -4.75
CA ALA A 45 0.96 9.95 -5.69
C ALA A 45 -0.14 9.16 -6.42
N PHE A 46 -1.01 8.48 -5.66
CA PHE A 46 -2.06 7.61 -6.21
C PHE A 46 -1.51 6.49 -7.11
N ASN A 47 -0.33 5.98 -6.79
CA ASN A 47 0.25 4.76 -7.37
C ASN A 47 0.92 3.93 -6.26
N PRO A 48 0.12 3.30 -5.37
CA PRO A 48 0.61 2.71 -4.13
C PRO A 48 1.73 1.71 -4.34
N VAL A 49 2.72 1.78 -3.45
CA VAL A 49 3.96 1.00 -3.52
C VAL A 49 4.39 0.58 -2.12
N CYS A 50 4.98 -0.60 -2.00
CA CYS A 50 5.54 -1.12 -0.76
C CYS A 50 7.02 -1.50 -0.94
N SER A 51 7.77 -1.47 0.15
CA SER A 51 9.19 -1.82 0.17
C SER A 51 9.60 -2.28 1.57
N ASP A 52 10.58 -3.18 1.64
CA ASP A 52 11.22 -3.54 2.89
C ASP A 52 12.31 -2.51 3.23
N TYR A 53 12.49 -2.21 4.50
CA TYR A 53 13.52 -1.30 5.01
C TYR A 53 14.25 -1.96 6.18
N SER A 54 15.56 -1.76 6.26
CA SER A 54 16.33 -2.14 7.44
C SER A 54 15.85 -1.32 8.65
N MET A 55 15.63 -1.98 9.79
CA MET A 55 15.19 -1.30 11.01
C MET A 55 16.28 -0.38 11.59
N ASP A 56 17.55 -0.79 11.50
CA ASP A 56 18.68 -0.08 12.09
C ASP A 56 19.05 1.17 11.27
N TYR A 57 19.14 1.02 9.95
CA TYR A 57 19.64 2.07 9.05
C TYR A 57 18.53 2.85 8.34
N LEU A 58 17.30 2.31 8.34
CA LEU A 58 16.16 2.89 7.62
C LEU A 58 16.45 3.12 6.12
N GLU A 59 17.16 2.17 5.53
CA GLU A 59 17.48 2.08 4.11
C GLU A 59 16.66 0.99 3.41
N PRO A 60 16.26 1.19 2.15
CA PRO A 60 15.45 0.23 1.41
C PRO A 60 16.22 -1.07 1.14
N MET A 61 15.52 -2.19 1.23
CA MET A 61 16.04 -3.52 1.00
C MET A 61 15.36 -4.15 -0.22
N GLY A 62 16.13 -4.37 -1.28
CA GLY A 62 15.63 -4.96 -2.52
C GLY A 62 14.72 -4.03 -3.32
N ASP A 63 13.93 -4.63 -4.21
CA ASP A 63 13.04 -3.90 -5.11
C ASP A 63 11.69 -3.59 -4.46
N ASN A 64 11.10 -2.48 -4.91
CA ASN A 64 9.74 -2.12 -4.54
C ASN A 64 8.73 -3.10 -5.14
N ILE A 65 7.66 -3.38 -4.39
CA ILE A 65 6.52 -4.18 -4.86
C ILE A 65 5.25 -3.33 -4.96
N SER A 66 4.28 -3.82 -5.72
CA SER A 66 2.98 -3.15 -5.85
C SER A 66 2.29 -2.99 -4.49
N GLY A 67 1.78 -1.79 -4.22
CA GLY A 67 0.94 -1.49 -3.05
C GLY A 67 -0.55 -1.72 -3.28
N MET A 68 -0.98 -2.14 -4.47
CA MET A 68 -2.38 -2.44 -4.77
C MET A 68 -2.94 -3.46 -3.76
N ALA A 69 -4.14 -3.18 -3.22
CA ALA A 69 -4.79 -3.93 -2.14
C ALA A 69 -4.03 -3.97 -0.79
N ARG A 70 -2.84 -3.35 -0.69
CA ARG A 70 -2.02 -3.29 0.53
C ARG A 70 -2.02 -1.89 1.16
N CYS A 71 -2.06 -0.87 0.34
CA CYS A 71 -1.99 0.54 0.71
C CYS A 71 -3.01 1.33 -0.13
N PRO A 72 -3.72 2.32 0.45
CA PRO A 72 -4.67 3.12 -0.29
C PRO A 72 -3.99 4.01 -1.33
N TYR A 73 -4.75 4.37 -2.36
CA TYR A 73 -4.38 5.39 -3.35
C TYR A 73 -4.46 6.81 -2.76
N ASP A 74 -5.57 7.10 -2.06
CA ASP A 74 -5.83 8.40 -1.47
C ASP A 74 -5.26 8.48 -0.04
N PRO A 75 -4.46 9.51 0.30
CA PRO A 75 -3.92 9.66 1.65
C PRO A 75 -4.97 9.82 2.74
N LYS A 76 -6.19 10.26 2.40
CA LYS A 76 -7.29 10.46 3.35
C LYS A 76 -8.02 9.16 3.70
N HIS A 77 -7.87 8.10 2.90
CA HIS A 77 -8.53 6.82 3.19
C HIS A 77 -7.91 6.13 4.40
N ALA A 78 -8.77 5.59 5.26
CA ALA A 78 -8.35 4.67 6.30
C ALA A 78 -7.94 3.33 5.69
N ASN A 79 -7.05 2.62 6.37
CA ASN A 79 -6.60 1.30 5.97
C ASN A 79 -6.18 0.48 7.19
N VAL A 80 -6.18 -0.84 7.03
CA VAL A 80 -5.66 -1.79 8.02
C VAL A 80 -4.46 -2.50 7.42
N GLY A 81 -3.44 -2.76 8.24
CA GLY A 81 -2.30 -3.60 7.89
C GLY A 81 -1.82 -4.38 9.11
N LEU A 82 -1.53 -5.67 8.94
CA LEU A 82 -1.04 -6.57 9.98
C LEU A 82 -0.15 -7.64 9.37
N PHE A 83 0.99 -7.91 9.99
CA PHE A 83 1.75 -9.14 9.73
C PHE A 83 1.45 -10.20 10.79
N THR A 84 1.25 -11.44 10.35
CA THR A 84 1.19 -12.62 11.22
C THR A 84 1.52 -13.88 10.44
N GLY A 85 2.32 -14.78 11.02
CA GLY A 85 2.74 -16.03 10.36
C GLY A 85 3.45 -15.79 9.02
N GLY A 86 4.23 -14.71 8.89
CA GLY A 86 4.93 -14.34 7.65
C GLY A 86 4.02 -13.78 6.54
N MET A 87 2.71 -13.68 6.77
CA MET A 87 1.72 -13.19 5.81
C MET A 87 1.29 -11.77 6.16
N LEU A 88 1.00 -10.99 5.13
CA LEU A 88 0.44 -9.64 5.24
C LEU A 88 -1.07 -9.71 5.05
N PHE A 89 -1.81 -9.18 6.02
CA PHE A 89 -3.24 -8.97 5.97
C PHE A 89 -3.53 -7.47 5.91
N THR A 90 -4.36 -7.05 4.96
CA THR A 90 -4.70 -5.65 4.74
C THR A 90 -6.18 -5.45 4.48
N ALA A 91 -6.68 -4.25 4.79
CA ALA A 91 -8.00 -3.81 4.37
C ALA A 91 -7.90 -2.40 3.78
N THR A 92 -8.22 -2.27 2.49
CA THR A 92 -8.16 -1.00 1.75
C THR A 92 -8.91 -1.17 0.42
N VAL A 93 -8.63 -0.33 -0.58
CA VAL A 93 -9.21 -0.41 -1.93
C VAL A 93 -8.18 -0.88 -2.96
N THR A 94 -8.63 -1.53 -4.04
CA THR A 94 -7.73 -2.03 -5.09
C THR A 94 -7.56 -1.06 -6.26
N ASP A 95 -8.42 -0.06 -6.37
CA ASP A 95 -8.51 0.79 -7.55
C ASP A 95 -8.47 2.29 -7.21
N PHE A 96 -8.08 3.10 -8.20
CA PHE A 96 -7.96 4.55 -8.08
C PHE A 96 -9.29 5.23 -7.73
N LEU A 97 -10.42 4.70 -8.21
CA LEU A 97 -11.75 5.23 -7.95
C LEU A 97 -12.30 4.81 -6.58
N ALA A 98 -11.58 3.95 -5.86
CA ALA A 98 -11.95 3.44 -4.54
C ALA A 98 -13.31 2.73 -4.50
N ILE A 99 -13.64 2.00 -5.57
CA ILE A 99 -14.89 1.26 -5.71
C ILE A 99 -14.75 -0.16 -5.14
N ASP A 100 -13.59 -0.79 -5.33
CA ASP A 100 -13.34 -2.18 -4.95
C ASP A 100 -12.62 -2.25 -3.60
N ALA A 101 -13.38 -2.06 -2.52
CA ALA A 101 -12.93 -2.30 -1.16
C ALA A 101 -12.70 -3.80 -0.89
N VAL A 102 -11.63 -4.12 -0.16
CA VAL A 102 -11.18 -5.51 -0.02
C VAL A 102 -10.53 -5.76 1.34
N ILE A 103 -10.78 -6.94 1.92
CA ILE A 103 -9.84 -7.57 2.86
C ILE A 103 -8.97 -8.54 2.06
N TYR A 104 -7.66 -8.38 2.18
CA TYR A 104 -6.66 -9.03 1.35
C TYR A 104 -5.59 -9.71 2.19
N ARG A 105 -5.16 -10.90 1.78
CA ARG A 105 -4.00 -11.60 2.33
C ARG A 105 -2.99 -11.85 1.22
N SER A 106 -1.73 -11.49 1.44
CA SER A 106 -0.64 -11.76 0.49
C SER A 106 0.70 -11.92 1.20
N LEU A 107 1.76 -12.15 0.40
CA LEU A 107 3.12 -12.46 0.88
C LEU A 107 3.19 -13.77 1.67
N GLY A 108 4.41 -14.18 2.00
CA GLY A 108 4.70 -15.50 2.56
C GLY A 108 4.51 -16.62 1.53
N ASP A 109 4.58 -17.86 1.99
CA ASP A 109 4.52 -19.05 1.12
C ASP A 109 3.08 -19.52 0.82
N ASN A 110 2.09 -18.69 1.17
CA ASN A 110 0.68 -19.02 1.03
C ASN A 110 0.04 -18.30 -0.17
N PRO A 111 -0.98 -18.92 -0.80
CA PRO A 111 -1.74 -18.25 -1.86
C PRO A 111 -2.38 -16.95 -1.38
N THR A 112 -2.44 -15.97 -2.29
CA THR A 112 -3.13 -14.72 -2.03
C THR A 112 -4.64 -14.95 -1.93
N LEU A 113 -5.30 -14.33 -0.96
CA LEU A 113 -6.74 -14.41 -0.77
C LEU A 113 -7.34 -13.01 -0.78
N ARG A 114 -8.58 -12.89 -1.26
CA ARG A 114 -9.35 -11.66 -1.24
C ARG A 114 -10.82 -11.96 -0.97
N THR A 115 -11.55 -10.98 -0.45
CA THR A 115 -13.02 -11.02 -0.46
C THR A 115 -13.58 -10.94 -1.88
N VAL A 116 -14.80 -11.47 -2.05
CA VAL A 116 -15.49 -11.49 -3.34
C VAL A 116 -15.74 -10.06 -3.80
N LYS A 117 -15.32 -9.77 -5.04
CA LYS A 117 -15.44 -8.44 -5.64
C LYS A 117 -16.90 -8.15 -6.02
N HIS A 118 -17.36 -6.94 -5.74
CA HIS A 118 -18.72 -6.46 -6.07
C HIS A 118 -19.86 -7.30 -5.48
N ASP A 119 -19.63 -7.94 -4.32
CA ASP A 119 -20.68 -8.63 -3.57
C ASP A 119 -21.00 -7.88 -2.27
N SER A 120 -22.16 -7.21 -2.26
CA SER A 120 -22.61 -6.39 -1.12
C SER A 120 -22.98 -7.19 0.12
N LYS A 121 -23.06 -8.53 0.03
CA LYS A 121 -23.18 -9.40 1.21
C LYS A 121 -21.87 -9.52 1.98
N TRP A 122 -20.73 -9.27 1.31
CA TRP A 122 -19.41 -9.27 1.93
C TRP A 122 -19.01 -7.87 2.38
N PHE A 123 -19.09 -6.88 1.49
CA PHE A 123 -18.80 -5.47 1.78
C PHE A 123 -19.82 -4.56 1.10
N LYS A 124 -20.48 -3.73 1.90
CA LYS A 124 -21.44 -2.73 1.45
C LYS A 124 -20.86 -1.33 1.59
#